data_AF-M4ZAC6-F1
#
_entry.id   AF-M4ZAC6-F1
#
_cell.length_a   1.000
_cell.length_b   1.000
_cell.length_c   1.000
_cell.angle_alpha   90.00
_cell.angle_beta   90.00
_cell.angle_gamma   90.00
#
_symmetry.space_group_name_H-M   'P 1'
#
loop_
_entity.id
_entity.type
_entity.pdbx_description
1 polymer ?
#
loop_
_entity_poly.entity_id
_entity_poly.type
_entity_poly.pdbx_seq_one_letter_code
_entity_poly.pdbx_strand_id
1 'polypeptide(L)'
;MVSALEQNATDLEGELTWLAQLIDARFKLYFNLEGAEPTAAPEPPDLSQSPSPYATLLRELECDFADRVALVLALTPHLRPQILDVFFTRNQTFDRRFSEFGGVRKDSDGEFWPTGETLAFIIGGIDLAARFRLQALFEPDHPFARRGLLRAATSGGDEPPMKARLALSEDALALFTRGEQRRPSFGAHFPAQLVETGLDWSDLVLHPATRQGLGQIESWIAHGHTLMHDWRMAAKLRPGYRSLFYGPPGTGKTMTACLLGKSTGRHVYRVDLSMVVSKFIGETEKNLAAVFNQAEGRNWILLFDEADALFGKRSETRDAHDRYANQEIAFLLQRIESFDGIAILASNLRDNIDDAFARRFESVIYFPLPRPEEREQLWRQGFSAKAQFAGDLDLSKIARDYTLSGGSIMNVIRLASLQSLKENERPIGRDDLVAAIRTEMIKEGRAA
;
A
#
# COMPACT_ATOMS: atom_id res chain seq x y z
N MET A 1 11.62 22.75 -16.72
CA MET A 1 11.29 21.32 -16.72
C MET A 1 9.80 21.21 -16.96
N VAL A 2 9.39 20.55 -18.03
CA VAL A 2 7.97 20.27 -18.30
C VAL A 2 7.44 19.45 -17.12
N SER A 3 6.29 19.84 -16.57
CA SER A 3 5.71 19.13 -15.42
C SER A 3 5.31 17.70 -15.82
N ALA A 4 5.36 16.74 -14.89
CA ALA A 4 4.96 15.34 -15.17
C ALA A 4 3.52 15.25 -15.74
N LEU A 5 2.67 16.22 -15.40
CA LEU A 5 1.32 16.38 -15.92
C LEU A 5 1.30 16.73 -17.41
N GLU A 6 2.10 17.71 -17.85
CA GLU A 6 2.17 18.11 -19.26
C GLU A 6 2.75 17.00 -20.15
N GLN A 7 3.70 16.21 -19.60
CA GLN A 7 4.25 15.04 -20.29
C GLN A 7 3.21 13.93 -20.44
N ASN A 8 2.48 13.59 -19.36
CA ASN A 8 1.36 12.64 -19.43
C ASN A 8 0.30 13.11 -20.43
N ALA A 9 -0.07 14.39 -20.42
CA ALA A 9 -1.08 14.93 -21.32
C ALA A 9 -0.67 14.78 -22.80
N THR A 10 0.61 15.03 -23.11
CA THR A 10 1.13 14.90 -24.48
C THR A 10 1.07 13.45 -24.97
N ASP A 11 1.55 12.50 -24.15
CA ASP A 11 1.55 11.09 -24.52
C ASP A 11 0.12 10.53 -24.64
N LEU A 12 -0.78 10.91 -23.72
CA LEU A 12 -2.17 10.48 -23.74
C LEU A 12 -2.94 11.06 -24.93
N GLU A 13 -2.66 12.29 -25.37
CA GLU A 13 -3.27 12.84 -26.59
C GLU A 13 -2.82 12.06 -27.83
N GLY A 14 -1.56 11.59 -27.87
CA GLY A 14 -1.06 10.68 -28.91
C GLY A 14 -1.79 9.33 -28.90
N GLU A 15 -1.96 8.72 -27.73
CA GLU A 15 -2.72 7.47 -27.55
C GLU A 15 -4.20 7.62 -27.94
N LEU A 16 -4.85 8.71 -27.55
CA LEU A 16 -6.26 8.98 -27.90
C LEU A 16 -6.43 9.20 -29.40
N THR A 17 -5.48 9.89 -30.04
CA THR A 17 -5.47 10.05 -31.51
C THR A 17 -5.32 8.70 -32.20
N TRP A 18 -4.42 7.86 -31.72
CA TRP A 18 -4.23 6.50 -32.21
C TRP A 18 -5.48 5.63 -32.03
N LEU A 19 -6.13 5.68 -30.87
CA LEU A 19 -7.40 4.98 -30.63
C LEU A 19 -8.49 5.44 -31.61
N ALA A 20 -8.62 6.74 -31.84
CA ALA A 20 -9.60 7.27 -32.78
C ALA A 20 -9.35 6.78 -34.22
N GLN A 21 -8.09 6.72 -34.67
CA GLN A 21 -7.72 6.14 -35.96
C GLN A 21 -8.04 4.64 -36.04
N LEU A 22 -7.80 3.90 -34.96
CA LEU A 22 -8.10 2.47 -34.88
C LEU A 22 -9.61 2.21 -34.96
N ILE A 23 -10.41 3.02 -34.26
CA ILE A 23 -11.88 2.95 -34.31
C ILE A 23 -12.37 3.27 -35.74
N ASP A 24 -11.88 4.35 -36.37
CA ASP A 24 -12.27 4.71 -37.73
C ASP A 24 -11.94 3.60 -38.74
N ALA A 25 -10.73 3.04 -38.68
CA ALA A 25 -10.32 1.91 -39.52
C ALA A 25 -11.23 0.70 -39.31
N ARG A 26 -11.60 0.39 -38.05
CA ARG A 26 -12.50 -0.72 -37.73
C ARG A 26 -13.91 -0.51 -38.29
N PHE A 27 -14.45 0.70 -38.17
CA PHE A 27 -15.78 1.02 -38.68
C PHE A 27 -15.84 0.95 -40.21
N LYS A 28 -14.82 1.45 -40.90
CA LYS A 28 -14.70 1.33 -42.37
C LYS A 28 -14.71 -0.13 -42.83
N LEU A 29 -13.96 -0.99 -42.13
CA LEU A 29 -13.91 -2.42 -42.38
C LEU A 29 -15.26 -3.12 -42.11
N TYR A 30 -15.95 -2.76 -41.03
CA TYR A 30 -17.22 -3.38 -40.65
C TYR A 30 -18.38 -3.00 -41.59
N PHE A 31 -18.47 -1.72 -41.99
CA PHE A 31 -19.52 -1.22 -42.87
C PHE A 31 -19.23 -1.38 -44.37
N ASN A 32 -18.05 -1.92 -44.71
CA ASN A 32 -17.62 -2.16 -46.09
C ASN A 32 -17.76 -0.90 -46.97
N LEU A 33 -17.40 0.27 -46.41
CA LEU A 33 -17.47 1.56 -47.09
C LEU A 33 -16.39 1.61 -48.18
N GLU A 34 -16.83 1.53 -49.44
CA GLU A 34 -16.10 1.61 -50.73
C GLU A 34 -14.56 1.53 -50.71
N GLY A 35 -14.00 0.39 -51.14
CA GLY A 35 -12.61 0.30 -51.59
C GLY A 35 -11.54 0.20 -50.49
N ALA A 36 -11.92 0.04 -49.22
CA ALA A 36 -10.97 -0.21 -48.15
C ALA A 36 -10.37 -1.62 -48.29
N GLU A 37 -9.14 -1.71 -48.81
CA GLU A 37 -8.27 -2.87 -48.53
C GLU A 37 -8.18 -3.04 -47.00
N PRO A 38 -7.92 -4.24 -46.47
CA PRO A 38 -7.62 -4.42 -45.05
C PRO A 38 -6.34 -3.64 -44.71
N THR A 39 -6.49 -2.35 -44.43
CA THR A 39 -5.41 -1.50 -43.95
C THR A 39 -4.92 -2.07 -42.64
N ALA A 40 -3.61 -2.30 -42.55
CA ALA A 40 -2.97 -2.70 -41.31
C ALA A 40 -3.42 -1.77 -40.18
N ALA A 41 -3.66 -2.35 -39.00
CA ALA A 41 -4.01 -1.56 -37.83
C ALA A 41 -2.96 -0.46 -37.62
N PRO A 42 -3.36 0.80 -37.33
CA PRO A 42 -2.41 1.87 -37.13
C PRO A 42 -1.43 1.49 -36.01
N GLU A 43 -0.15 1.77 -36.22
CA GLU A 43 0.87 1.50 -35.21
C GLU A 43 0.68 2.42 -34.01
N PRO A 44 0.85 1.91 -32.78
CA PRO A 44 0.73 2.73 -31.59
C PRO A 44 1.90 3.72 -31.48
N PRO A 45 1.71 4.87 -30.80
CA PRO A 45 2.78 5.86 -30.65
C PRO A 45 3.99 5.27 -29.92
N ASP A 46 5.21 5.66 -30.32
CA ASP A 46 6.42 5.23 -29.64
C ASP A 46 6.61 6.02 -28.34
N LEU A 47 6.40 5.34 -27.21
CA LEU A 47 6.56 5.87 -25.86
C LEU A 47 7.79 5.29 -25.14
N SER A 48 8.69 4.60 -25.85
CA SER A 48 9.84 3.91 -25.25
C SER A 48 10.78 4.86 -24.50
N GLN A 49 10.94 6.09 -24.98
CA GLN A 49 11.83 7.10 -24.40
C GLN A 49 11.10 8.15 -23.55
N SER A 50 9.77 8.11 -23.46
CA SER A 50 9.03 9.14 -22.74
C SER A 50 9.19 8.99 -21.21
N PRO A 51 9.52 10.07 -20.48
CA PRO A 51 9.61 10.05 -19.02
C PRO A 51 8.24 10.13 -18.32
N SER A 52 7.13 10.14 -19.06
CA SER A 52 5.81 10.29 -18.45
C SER A 52 5.48 9.10 -17.53
N PRO A 53 4.75 9.33 -16.41
CA PRO A 53 4.24 8.24 -15.58
C PRO A 53 3.43 7.19 -16.35
N TYR A 54 2.65 7.60 -17.35
CA TYR A 54 1.91 6.69 -18.22
C TYR A 54 2.85 5.78 -19.04
N ALA A 55 3.83 6.37 -19.74
CA ALA A 55 4.79 5.61 -20.53
C ALA A 55 5.67 4.69 -19.67
N THR A 56 6.01 5.14 -18.45
CA THR A 56 6.75 4.32 -17.48
C THR A 56 5.97 3.08 -17.08
N LEU A 57 4.67 3.23 -16.78
CA LEU A 57 3.82 2.10 -16.44
C LEU A 57 3.69 1.10 -17.59
N LEU A 58 3.52 1.57 -18.84
CA LEU A 58 3.46 0.69 -20.01
C LEU A 58 4.72 -0.17 -20.15
N ARG A 59 5.90 0.41 -19.88
CA ARG A 59 7.18 -0.31 -19.93
C ARG A 59 7.31 -1.31 -18.78
N GLU A 60 6.93 -0.93 -17.57
CA GLU A 60 6.97 -1.82 -16.40
C GLU A 60 6.07 -3.05 -16.53
N LEU A 61 4.96 -2.92 -17.26
CA LEU A 61 4.01 -4.00 -17.50
C LEU A 61 4.30 -4.80 -18.78
N GLU A 62 5.28 -4.38 -19.59
CA GLU A 62 5.56 -4.95 -20.91
C GLU A 62 4.30 -5.03 -21.80
N CYS A 63 3.45 -3.98 -21.75
CA CYS A 63 2.15 -3.99 -22.39
C CYS A 63 2.22 -4.24 -23.90
N ASP A 64 1.40 -5.18 -24.38
CA ASP A 64 1.24 -5.45 -25.80
C ASP A 64 0.24 -4.48 -26.48
N PHE A 65 -0.06 -4.73 -27.76
CA PHE A 65 -1.02 -3.91 -28.51
C PHE A 65 -2.42 -3.91 -27.86
N ALA A 66 -2.92 -5.07 -27.42
CA ALA A 66 -4.26 -5.20 -26.86
C ALA A 66 -4.35 -4.52 -25.48
N ASP A 67 -3.30 -4.66 -24.67
CA ASP A 67 -3.15 -3.99 -23.38
C ASP A 67 -3.24 -2.46 -23.51
N ARG A 68 -2.51 -1.90 -24.47
CA ARG A 68 -2.51 -0.45 -24.73
C ARG A 68 -3.89 0.02 -25.17
N VAL A 69 -4.55 -0.69 -26.11
CA VAL A 69 -5.93 -0.37 -26.51
C VAL A 69 -6.87 -0.43 -25.32
N ALA A 70 -6.76 -1.44 -24.45
CA ALA A 70 -7.62 -1.58 -23.27
C ALA A 70 -7.46 -0.40 -22.30
N LEU A 71 -6.22 0.04 -22.05
CA LEU A 71 -5.94 1.17 -21.16
C LEU A 71 -6.44 2.50 -21.73
N VAL A 72 -6.13 2.82 -22.98
CA VAL A 72 -6.58 4.08 -23.60
C VAL A 72 -8.10 4.10 -23.77
N LEU A 73 -8.72 2.96 -24.11
CA LEU A 73 -10.17 2.82 -24.20
C LEU A 73 -10.83 3.08 -22.84
N ALA A 74 -10.29 2.52 -21.76
CA ALA A 74 -10.79 2.76 -20.40
C ALA A 74 -10.58 4.21 -19.93
N LEU A 75 -9.56 4.91 -20.43
CA LEU A 75 -9.30 6.32 -20.16
C LEU A 75 -10.23 7.26 -20.93
N THR A 76 -10.67 6.86 -22.12
CA THR A 76 -11.38 7.73 -23.08
C THR A 76 -12.63 8.40 -22.49
N PRO A 77 -13.53 7.72 -21.75
CA PRO A 77 -14.69 8.36 -21.13
C PRO A 77 -14.34 9.52 -20.19
N HIS A 78 -13.15 9.49 -19.58
CA HIS A 78 -12.71 10.49 -18.61
C HIS A 78 -11.97 11.67 -19.26
N LEU A 79 -11.38 11.47 -20.45
CA LEU A 79 -10.51 12.45 -21.11
C LEU A 79 -11.16 13.08 -22.35
N ARG A 80 -11.70 12.25 -23.24
CA ARG A 80 -12.25 12.62 -24.56
C ARG A 80 -13.45 11.71 -24.90
N PRO A 81 -14.57 11.79 -24.17
CA PRO A 81 -15.72 10.90 -24.37
C PRO A 81 -16.26 10.91 -25.80
N GLN A 82 -16.14 12.04 -26.52
CA GLN A 82 -16.62 12.20 -27.89
C GLN A 82 -16.01 11.22 -28.91
N ILE A 83 -14.84 10.62 -28.62
CA ILE A 83 -14.22 9.60 -29.47
C ILE A 83 -15.12 8.35 -29.57
N LEU A 84 -15.93 8.10 -28.53
CA LEU A 84 -16.81 6.92 -28.45
C LEU A 84 -18.21 7.17 -28.99
N ASP A 85 -18.54 8.39 -29.41
CA ASP A 85 -19.90 8.74 -29.88
C ASP A 85 -20.31 7.92 -31.11
N VAL A 86 -19.35 7.49 -31.92
CA VAL A 86 -19.57 6.63 -33.09
C VAL A 86 -20.28 5.31 -32.73
N PHE A 87 -20.13 4.82 -31.50
CA PHE A 87 -20.80 3.61 -31.02
C PHE A 87 -22.29 3.80 -30.72
N PHE A 88 -22.81 5.03 -30.77
CA PHE A 88 -24.25 5.29 -30.75
C PHE A 88 -24.93 5.07 -32.10
N THR A 89 -24.17 4.77 -33.16
CA THR A 89 -24.72 4.46 -34.49
C THR A 89 -25.79 3.37 -34.39
N ARG A 90 -26.99 3.69 -34.90
CA ARG A 90 -28.13 2.77 -34.92
C ARG A 90 -28.19 2.00 -36.22
N ASN A 91 -28.58 0.74 -36.12
CA ASN A 91 -28.96 -0.05 -37.27
C ASN A 91 -30.34 0.40 -37.76
N GLN A 92 -30.38 0.99 -38.96
CA GLN A 92 -31.60 1.56 -39.54
C GLN A 92 -32.70 0.51 -39.82
N THR A 93 -32.32 -0.77 -39.97
CA THR A 93 -33.26 -1.87 -40.25
C THR A 93 -34.04 -2.30 -39.01
N PHE A 94 -33.41 -2.25 -37.84
CA PHE A 94 -33.96 -2.81 -36.60
C PHE A 94 -34.22 -1.75 -35.51
N ASP A 95 -33.95 -0.47 -35.80
CA ASP A 95 -33.97 0.67 -34.87
C ASP A 95 -33.32 0.36 -33.51
N ARG A 96 -32.21 -0.37 -33.56
CA ARG A 96 -31.42 -0.75 -32.39
C ARG A 96 -29.94 -0.55 -32.65
N ARG A 97 -29.15 -0.43 -31.59
CA ARG A 97 -27.69 -0.42 -31.70
C ARG A 97 -27.17 -1.79 -32.12
N PHE A 98 -26.02 -1.81 -32.77
CA PHE A 98 -25.28 -3.05 -33.02
C PHE A 98 -24.87 -3.66 -31.68
N SER A 99 -25.22 -4.92 -31.48
CA SER A 99 -24.94 -5.62 -30.22
C SER A 99 -23.45 -5.94 -30.09
N GLU A 100 -22.75 -6.01 -31.21
CA GLU A 100 -21.33 -6.27 -31.33
C GLU A 100 -20.46 -5.15 -30.76
N PHE A 101 -20.98 -3.91 -30.73
CA PHE A 101 -20.25 -2.74 -30.23
C PHE A 101 -20.13 -2.73 -28.70
N GLY A 102 -20.97 -3.49 -28.00
CA GLY A 102 -21.04 -3.49 -26.54
C GLY A 102 -21.42 -2.12 -25.97
N GLY A 103 -20.89 -1.84 -24.78
CA GLY A 103 -21.05 -0.55 -24.12
C GLY A 103 -22.26 -0.44 -23.19
N VAL A 104 -22.04 0.14 -22.02
CA VAL A 104 -23.08 0.44 -21.02
C VAL A 104 -23.47 1.91 -21.11
N ARG A 105 -24.77 2.22 -20.97
CA ARG A 105 -25.26 3.59 -20.76
C ARG A 105 -25.56 3.79 -19.29
N LYS A 106 -25.27 4.99 -18.77
CA LYS A 106 -25.76 5.43 -17.47
C LYS A 106 -26.98 6.32 -17.68
N ASP A 107 -28.03 6.10 -16.89
CA ASP A 107 -29.43 6.53 -17.11
C ASP A 107 -29.74 8.04 -16.94
N SER A 108 -28.89 8.95 -17.38
CA SER A 108 -29.27 10.38 -17.50
C SER A 108 -28.46 11.17 -18.52
N ASP A 109 -27.16 10.92 -18.65
CA ASP A 109 -26.24 11.81 -19.38
C ASP A 109 -25.92 11.34 -20.82
N GLY A 110 -26.37 10.14 -21.18
CA GLY A 110 -26.18 9.60 -22.53
C GLY A 110 -24.75 9.22 -22.89
N GLU A 111 -23.81 9.23 -21.93
CA GLU A 111 -22.41 8.88 -22.17
C GLU A 111 -22.20 7.38 -22.47
N PHE A 112 -21.26 7.07 -23.36
CA PHE A 112 -20.87 5.71 -23.72
C PHE A 112 -19.75 5.22 -22.81
N TRP A 113 -20.01 4.14 -22.07
CA TRP A 113 -18.98 3.48 -21.28
C TRP A 113 -18.56 2.18 -21.97
N PRO A 114 -17.29 2.04 -22.38
CA PRO A 114 -16.84 0.85 -23.11
C PRO A 114 -16.85 -0.39 -22.22
N THR A 115 -17.00 -1.54 -22.84
CA THR A 115 -16.95 -2.86 -22.20
C THR A 115 -15.85 -3.71 -22.84
N GLY A 116 -15.62 -4.92 -22.32
CA GLY A 116 -14.76 -5.90 -23.00
C GLY A 116 -15.27 -6.25 -24.41
N GLU A 117 -16.58 -6.17 -24.66
CA GLU A 117 -17.15 -6.31 -26.00
C GLU A 117 -16.75 -5.16 -26.93
N THR A 118 -16.76 -3.91 -26.45
CA THR A 118 -16.25 -2.77 -27.21
C THR A 118 -14.78 -2.96 -27.57
N LEU A 119 -13.97 -3.42 -26.62
CA LEU A 119 -12.55 -3.71 -26.85
C LEU A 119 -12.35 -4.80 -27.91
N ALA A 120 -13.10 -5.90 -27.81
CA ALA A 120 -13.06 -7.00 -28.77
C ALA A 120 -13.47 -6.56 -30.18
N PHE A 121 -14.48 -5.70 -30.28
CA PHE A 121 -14.89 -5.14 -31.56
C PHE A 121 -13.79 -4.27 -32.18
N ILE A 122 -13.15 -3.39 -31.40
CA ILE A 122 -12.07 -2.52 -31.90
C ILE A 122 -10.89 -3.36 -32.43
N ILE A 123 -10.42 -4.33 -31.65
CA ILE A 123 -9.24 -5.13 -31.97
C ILE A 123 -9.51 -6.19 -33.06
N GLY A 124 -10.61 -6.92 -32.95
CA GLY A 124 -10.90 -8.11 -33.77
C GLY A 124 -12.16 -8.03 -34.63
N GLY A 125 -13.00 -7.02 -34.45
CA GLY A 125 -14.31 -6.95 -35.09
C GLY A 125 -15.19 -8.13 -34.72
N ILE A 126 -15.52 -8.97 -35.71
CA ILE A 126 -16.31 -10.19 -35.53
C ILE A 126 -15.45 -11.46 -35.37
N ASP A 127 -14.12 -11.34 -35.34
CA ASP A 127 -13.23 -12.48 -35.14
C ASP A 127 -13.36 -13.05 -33.72
N LEU A 128 -13.84 -14.29 -33.66
CA LEU A 128 -14.04 -15.01 -32.42
C LEU A 128 -12.72 -15.38 -31.73
N ALA A 129 -11.65 -15.63 -32.49
CA ALA A 129 -10.34 -15.98 -31.93
C ALA A 129 -9.70 -14.77 -31.22
N ALA A 130 -9.78 -13.58 -31.81
CA ALA A 130 -9.41 -12.33 -31.14
C ALA A 130 -10.24 -12.12 -29.86
N ARG A 131 -11.54 -12.36 -29.90
CA ARG A 131 -12.42 -12.24 -28.72
C ARG A 131 -12.00 -13.15 -27.58
N PHE A 132 -11.62 -14.40 -27.85
CA PHE A 132 -11.17 -15.33 -26.81
C PHE A 132 -9.85 -14.91 -26.19
N ARG A 133 -8.89 -14.44 -26.99
CA ARG A 133 -7.61 -13.94 -26.46
C ARG A 133 -7.78 -12.77 -25.49
N LEU A 134 -8.73 -11.88 -25.76
CA LEU A 134 -9.01 -10.72 -24.90
C LEU A 134 -9.67 -11.08 -23.58
N GLN A 135 -10.21 -12.30 -23.41
CA GLN A 135 -10.72 -12.72 -22.10
C GLN A 135 -9.60 -12.82 -21.07
N ALA A 136 -8.37 -13.13 -21.51
CA ALA A 136 -7.19 -13.21 -20.64
C ALA A 136 -6.88 -11.89 -19.91
N LEU A 137 -7.26 -10.73 -20.49
CA LEU A 137 -7.10 -9.41 -19.86
C LEU A 137 -7.84 -9.28 -18.52
N PHE A 138 -8.92 -10.04 -18.34
CA PHE A 138 -9.77 -10.02 -17.17
C PHE A 138 -9.47 -11.15 -16.18
N GLU A 139 -8.49 -12.00 -16.48
CA GLU A 139 -8.08 -13.07 -15.58
C GLU A 139 -7.31 -12.52 -14.36
N PRO A 140 -7.45 -13.11 -13.17
CA PRO A 140 -6.75 -12.66 -11.96
C PRO A 140 -5.22 -12.62 -12.08
N ASP A 141 -4.65 -13.46 -12.96
CA ASP A 141 -3.21 -13.53 -13.19
C ASP A 141 -2.67 -12.45 -14.13
N HIS A 142 -3.55 -11.73 -14.82
CA HIS A 142 -3.14 -10.68 -15.74
C HIS A 142 -2.46 -9.52 -14.99
N PRO A 143 -1.40 -8.88 -15.54
CA PRO A 143 -0.73 -7.75 -14.90
C PRO A 143 -1.68 -6.62 -14.46
N PHE A 144 -2.74 -6.35 -15.23
CA PHE A 144 -3.76 -5.37 -14.87
C PHE A 144 -4.55 -5.74 -13.62
N ALA A 145 -4.89 -7.02 -13.44
CA ALA A 145 -5.60 -7.49 -12.27
C ALA A 145 -4.68 -7.48 -11.03
N ARG A 146 -3.45 -7.98 -11.17
CA ARG A 146 -2.45 -8.00 -10.09
C ARG A 146 -2.12 -6.60 -9.56
N ARG A 147 -1.97 -5.63 -10.46
CA ARG A 147 -1.70 -4.22 -10.09
C ARG A 147 -2.96 -3.41 -9.77
N GLY A 148 -4.14 -4.01 -9.91
CA GLY A 148 -5.42 -3.33 -9.71
C GLY A 148 -5.60 -2.11 -10.61
N LEU A 149 -5.17 -2.18 -11.87
CA LEU A 149 -5.20 -1.06 -12.82
C LEU A 149 -6.53 -0.97 -13.55
N LEU A 150 -6.98 -2.10 -14.11
CA LEU A 150 -8.18 -2.19 -14.93
C LEU A 150 -9.09 -3.28 -14.38
N ARG A 151 -10.38 -2.99 -14.28
CA ARG A 151 -11.40 -3.89 -13.72
C ARG A 151 -12.66 -3.89 -14.56
N ALA A 152 -13.31 -5.05 -14.60
CA ALA A 152 -14.68 -5.23 -15.04
C ALA A 152 -15.63 -4.76 -13.91
N ALA A 153 -16.18 -3.55 -14.02
CA ALA A 153 -17.10 -3.00 -13.03
C ALA A 153 -18.54 -3.52 -13.30
N THR A 154 -18.97 -4.50 -12.52
CA THR A 154 -20.32 -5.08 -12.59
C THR A 154 -21.31 -4.24 -11.77
N SER A 155 -22.49 -3.98 -12.32
CA SER A 155 -23.52 -3.11 -11.67
C SER A 155 -24.48 -3.87 -10.76
N GLY A 156 -24.27 -5.17 -10.58
CA GLY A 156 -25.09 -6.09 -9.79
C GLY A 156 -24.59 -7.50 -10.08
N GLY A 157 -24.29 -8.29 -9.04
CA GLY A 157 -23.52 -9.53 -9.16
C GLY A 157 -24.04 -10.49 -10.23
N ASP A 158 -23.09 -11.12 -10.95
CA ASP A 158 -23.23 -12.14 -12.00
C ASP A 158 -23.20 -11.68 -13.48
N GLU A 159 -22.74 -10.45 -13.76
CA GLU A 159 -22.48 -10.03 -15.14
C GLU A 159 -21.11 -10.55 -15.66
N PRO A 160 -21.04 -11.15 -16.86
CA PRO A 160 -19.79 -11.60 -17.45
C PRO A 160 -18.78 -10.45 -17.62
N PRO A 161 -17.47 -10.66 -17.39
CA PRO A 161 -16.45 -9.60 -17.47
C PRO A 161 -16.45 -8.82 -18.80
N MET A 162 -16.76 -9.49 -19.90
CA MET A 162 -16.83 -8.86 -21.23
C MET A 162 -17.98 -7.85 -21.38
N LYS A 163 -19.07 -8.03 -20.62
CA LYS A 163 -20.24 -7.14 -20.64
C LYS A 163 -20.17 -6.05 -19.58
N ALA A 164 -19.42 -6.31 -18.52
CA ALA A 164 -19.15 -5.32 -17.49
C ALA A 164 -18.39 -4.11 -18.05
N ARG A 165 -18.57 -2.97 -17.39
CA ARG A 165 -17.89 -1.72 -17.76
C ARG A 165 -16.38 -1.88 -17.60
N LEU A 166 -15.64 -1.53 -18.65
CA LEU A 166 -14.19 -1.43 -18.61
C LEU A 166 -13.82 -0.16 -17.83
N ALA A 167 -13.31 -0.32 -16.61
CA ALA A 167 -13.03 0.80 -15.72
C ALA A 167 -11.59 0.75 -15.20
N LEU A 168 -10.93 1.91 -15.18
CA LEU A 168 -9.67 2.07 -14.47
C LEU A 168 -9.90 2.18 -12.96
N SER A 169 -8.89 1.79 -12.19
CA SER A 169 -8.85 2.13 -10.78
C SER A 169 -8.66 3.62 -10.58
N GLU A 170 -9.15 4.12 -9.46
CA GLU A 170 -9.06 5.54 -9.12
C GLU A 170 -7.59 5.98 -8.97
N ASP A 171 -6.71 5.07 -8.57
CA ASP A 171 -5.26 5.30 -8.46
C ASP A 171 -4.61 5.45 -9.83
N ALA A 172 -4.94 4.57 -10.79
CA ALA A 172 -4.44 4.66 -12.16
C ALA A 172 -4.94 5.94 -12.84
N LEU A 173 -6.22 6.26 -12.69
CA LEU A 173 -6.80 7.49 -13.22
C LEU A 173 -6.11 8.74 -12.64
N ALA A 174 -5.83 8.78 -11.34
CA ALA A 174 -5.12 9.87 -10.70
C ALA A 174 -3.66 9.99 -11.19
N LEU A 175 -2.95 8.86 -11.33
CA LEU A 175 -1.58 8.84 -11.85
C LEU A 175 -1.51 9.44 -13.27
N PHE A 176 -2.46 9.08 -14.13
CA PHE A 176 -2.46 9.53 -15.53
C PHE A 176 -2.94 10.98 -15.69
N THR A 177 -3.91 11.42 -14.88
CA THR A 177 -4.49 12.76 -14.99
C THR A 177 -3.77 13.84 -14.19
N ARG A 178 -3.16 13.48 -13.06
CA ARG A 178 -2.50 14.42 -12.14
C ARG A 178 -0.99 14.24 -12.05
N GLY A 179 -0.45 13.13 -12.57
CA GLY A 179 0.97 12.80 -12.44
C GLY A 179 1.37 12.33 -11.03
N GLU A 180 0.39 12.14 -10.14
CA GLU A 180 0.61 11.73 -8.75
C GLU A 180 -0.07 10.38 -8.49
N GLN A 181 0.65 9.42 -7.91
CA GLN A 181 0.01 8.23 -7.35
C GLN A 181 -0.87 8.66 -6.18
N ARG A 182 -2.17 8.34 -6.27
CA ARG A 182 -3.08 8.61 -5.16
C ARG A 182 -2.62 7.84 -3.93
N ARG A 183 -2.44 8.56 -2.83
CA ARG A 183 -2.16 7.96 -1.52
C ARG A 183 -3.50 7.47 -0.97
N PRO A 184 -3.74 6.16 -0.81
CA PRO A 184 -4.95 5.69 -0.16
C PRO A 184 -5.06 6.31 1.23
N SER A 185 -6.20 6.96 1.48
CA SER A 185 -6.58 7.48 2.79
C SER A 185 -7.29 6.39 3.58
N PHE A 186 -7.03 6.33 4.88
CA PHE A 186 -7.74 5.45 5.82
C PHE A 186 -9.27 5.58 5.65
N GLY A 187 -9.96 4.46 5.53
CA GLY A 187 -11.42 4.44 5.33
C GLY A 187 -12.02 3.05 5.50
N ALA A 188 -13.35 2.93 5.40
CA ALA A 188 -14.10 1.69 5.63
C ALA A 188 -13.66 0.50 4.75
N HIS A 189 -12.98 0.77 3.62
CA HIS A 189 -12.52 -0.22 2.65
C HIS A 189 -10.99 -0.39 2.63
N PHE A 190 -10.25 0.34 3.48
CA PHE A 190 -8.79 0.29 3.55
C PHE A 190 -8.31 0.52 5.00
N PRO A 191 -8.03 -0.56 5.76
CA PRO A 191 -7.70 -0.50 7.18
C PRO A 191 -6.23 -0.14 7.46
N ALA A 192 -5.57 0.54 6.53
CA ALA A 192 -4.18 0.97 6.65
C ALA A 192 -4.08 2.49 6.69
N GLN A 193 -3.22 2.99 7.58
CA GLN A 193 -2.93 4.41 7.75
C GLN A 193 -1.49 4.68 7.36
N LEU A 194 -1.26 5.65 6.47
CA LEU A 194 0.09 6.14 6.21
C LEU A 194 0.65 6.77 7.50
N VAL A 195 1.80 6.29 7.95
CA VAL A 195 2.52 6.83 9.11
C VAL A 195 3.82 7.47 8.66
N GLU A 196 4.02 8.71 9.12
CA GLU A 196 5.20 9.52 8.84
C GLU A 196 5.83 9.95 10.16
N THR A 197 7.12 10.25 10.14
CA THR A 197 7.85 10.75 11.30
C THR A 197 8.69 11.96 10.91
N GLY A 198 8.65 12.99 11.74
CA GLY A 198 9.54 14.15 11.64
C GLY A 198 10.94 13.88 12.19
N LEU A 199 11.11 12.77 12.93
CA LEU A 199 12.37 12.41 13.60
C LEU A 199 13.40 11.86 12.62
N ASP A 200 14.67 11.88 13.04
CA ASP A 200 15.81 11.27 12.37
C ASP A 200 16.43 10.14 13.22
N TRP A 201 17.34 9.36 12.62
CA TRP A 201 18.02 8.26 13.32
C TRP A 201 18.83 8.73 14.53
N SER A 202 19.23 10.01 14.59
CA SER A 202 19.91 10.61 15.75
C SER A 202 19.01 10.78 16.97
N ASP A 203 17.70 10.85 16.75
CA ASP A 203 16.70 11.05 17.80
C ASP A 203 16.24 9.72 18.42
N LEU A 204 16.61 8.60 17.78
CA LEU A 204 16.27 7.26 18.24
C LEU A 204 17.47 6.59 18.90
N VAL A 205 17.35 6.34 20.20
CA VAL A 205 18.34 5.57 20.96
C VAL A 205 17.93 4.10 20.95
N LEU A 206 18.75 3.26 20.32
CA LEU A 206 18.54 1.81 20.24
C LEU A 206 19.71 1.05 20.85
N HIS A 207 19.37 -0.11 21.42
CA HIS A 207 20.37 -1.07 21.85
C HIS A 207 21.21 -1.56 20.65
N PRO A 208 22.53 -1.75 20.80
CA PRO A 208 23.41 -2.14 19.68
C PRO A 208 22.96 -3.41 18.94
N ALA A 209 22.48 -4.41 19.67
CA ALA A 209 21.95 -5.64 19.07
C ALA A 209 20.68 -5.40 18.24
N THR A 210 19.80 -4.49 18.67
CA THR A 210 18.61 -4.08 17.91
C THR A 210 19.04 -3.38 16.62
N ARG A 211 20.01 -2.45 16.70
CA ARG A 211 20.57 -1.76 15.53
C ARG A 211 21.19 -2.74 14.53
N GLN A 212 21.92 -3.75 15.01
CA GLN A 212 22.47 -4.80 14.16
C GLN A 212 21.37 -5.61 13.44
N GLY A 213 20.30 -5.95 14.15
CA GLY A 213 19.14 -6.63 13.55
C GLY A 213 18.50 -5.81 12.43
N LEU A 214 18.34 -4.50 12.63
CA LEU A 214 17.76 -3.59 11.61
C LEU A 214 18.62 -3.52 10.35
N GLY A 215 19.94 -3.65 10.49
CA GLY A 215 20.86 -3.70 9.35
C GLY A 215 20.58 -4.86 8.38
N GLN A 216 19.94 -5.93 8.83
CA GLN A 216 19.51 -7.03 7.95
C GLN A 216 18.38 -6.59 7.02
N ILE A 217 17.43 -5.79 7.53
CA ILE A 217 16.33 -5.24 6.75
C ILE A 217 16.85 -4.22 5.74
N GLU A 218 17.74 -3.32 6.19
CA GLU A 218 18.41 -2.34 5.31
C GLU A 218 19.19 -3.05 4.19
N SER A 219 19.89 -4.14 4.50
CA SER A 219 20.61 -4.95 3.52
C SER A 219 19.67 -5.59 2.49
N TRP A 220 18.52 -6.11 2.93
CA TRP A 220 17.50 -6.62 2.00
C TRP A 220 16.93 -5.51 1.11
N ILE A 221 16.66 -4.34 1.68
CA ILE A 221 16.18 -3.17 0.93
C ILE A 221 17.16 -2.78 -0.18
N ALA A 222 18.46 -2.80 0.11
CA ALA A 222 19.51 -2.40 -0.83
C ALA A 222 19.85 -3.50 -1.86
N HIS A 223 19.82 -4.77 -1.46
CA HIS A 223 20.40 -5.87 -2.25
C HIS A 223 19.43 -7.00 -2.59
N GLY A 224 18.19 -6.97 -2.08
CA GLY A 224 17.21 -8.05 -2.25
C GLY A 224 16.87 -8.32 -3.72
N HIS A 225 16.73 -7.27 -4.54
CA HIS A 225 16.47 -7.44 -5.98
C HIS A 225 17.62 -8.18 -6.68
N THR A 226 18.87 -7.75 -6.46
CA THR A 226 20.07 -8.44 -7.00
C THR A 226 20.16 -9.88 -6.52
N LEU A 227 19.87 -10.14 -5.25
CA LEU A 227 19.87 -11.51 -4.72
C LEU A 227 18.82 -12.40 -5.40
N MET A 228 17.61 -11.88 -5.63
CA MET A 228 16.53 -12.67 -6.21
C MET A 228 16.71 -12.89 -7.71
N HIS A 229 17.10 -11.86 -8.46
CA HIS A 229 17.15 -11.87 -9.92
C HIS A 229 18.57 -12.16 -10.45
N ASP A 230 19.57 -11.37 -10.08
CA ASP A 230 20.93 -11.49 -10.62
C ASP A 230 21.59 -12.78 -10.15
N TRP A 231 21.38 -13.15 -8.89
CA TRP A 231 21.87 -14.41 -8.31
C TRP A 231 20.90 -15.57 -8.52
N ARG A 232 19.75 -15.34 -9.15
CA ARG A 232 18.71 -16.35 -9.49
C ARG A 232 18.25 -17.16 -8.28
N MET A 233 18.15 -16.52 -7.11
CA MET A 233 17.71 -17.19 -5.88
C MET A 233 16.19 -17.25 -5.73
N ALA A 234 15.42 -16.65 -6.65
CA ALA A 234 13.95 -16.68 -6.62
C ALA A 234 13.34 -18.10 -6.60
N ALA A 235 14.04 -19.11 -7.14
CA ALA A 235 13.58 -20.51 -7.09
C ALA A 235 13.86 -21.20 -5.73
N LYS A 236 14.69 -20.60 -4.88
CA LYS A 236 15.16 -21.18 -3.60
C LYS A 236 14.69 -20.41 -2.38
N LEU A 237 14.47 -19.10 -2.53
CA LEU A 237 14.07 -18.20 -1.46
C LEU A 237 12.64 -17.72 -1.68
N ARG A 238 11.93 -17.49 -0.58
CA ARG A 238 10.61 -16.86 -0.63
C ARG A 238 10.77 -15.39 -1.00
N PRO A 239 9.86 -14.81 -1.81
CA PRO A 239 9.82 -13.38 -2.06
C PRO A 239 9.48 -12.58 -0.79
N GLY A 240 9.78 -11.29 -0.82
CA GLY A 240 9.61 -10.37 0.31
C GLY A 240 10.54 -10.58 1.50
N TYR A 241 10.38 -9.73 2.52
CA TYR A 241 11.14 -9.79 3.77
C TYR A 241 10.25 -9.46 4.96
N ARG A 242 10.15 -10.41 5.89
CA ARG A 242 9.29 -10.33 7.08
C ARG A 242 10.14 -10.18 8.32
N SER A 243 9.77 -9.20 9.13
CA SER A 243 10.45 -8.91 10.39
C SER A 243 9.46 -8.90 11.55
N LEU A 244 9.83 -9.53 12.66
CA LEU A 244 9.07 -9.48 13.91
C LEU A 244 9.79 -8.59 14.92
N PHE A 245 9.21 -7.44 15.24
CA PHE A 245 9.67 -6.54 16.29
C PHE A 245 8.93 -6.88 17.58
N TYR A 246 9.67 -7.29 18.60
CA TYR A 246 9.07 -7.68 19.88
C TYR A 246 9.81 -7.06 21.06
N GLY A 247 9.09 -6.82 22.14
CA GLY A 247 9.63 -6.26 23.37
C GLY A 247 8.63 -5.35 24.08
N PRO A 248 8.96 -4.85 25.28
CA PRO A 248 8.05 -4.04 26.08
C PRO A 248 7.45 -2.85 25.31
N PRO A 249 6.25 -2.36 25.69
CA PRO A 249 5.68 -1.16 25.10
C PRO A 249 6.60 0.06 25.34
N GLY A 250 6.55 1.04 24.44
CA GLY A 250 7.32 2.28 24.57
C GLY A 250 8.82 2.16 24.25
N THR A 251 9.28 1.05 23.67
CA THR A 251 10.68 0.81 23.28
C THR A 251 11.03 1.27 21.85
N GLY A 252 10.07 1.88 21.13
CA GLY A 252 10.34 2.51 19.83
C GLY A 252 10.09 1.62 18.59
N LYS A 253 9.40 0.48 18.70
CA LYS A 253 9.09 -0.42 17.58
C LYS A 253 8.45 0.29 16.37
N THR A 254 7.29 0.93 16.58
CA THR A 254 6.54 1.66 15.54
C THR A 254 7.36 2.84 14.98
N MET A 255 8.05 3.58 15.85
CA MET A 255 8.91 4.70 15.46
C MET A 255 10.08 4.24 14.58
N THR A 256 10.67 3.09 14.89
CA THR A 256 11.78 2.50 14.12
C THR A 256 11.32 2.10 12.72
N ALA A 257 10.14 1.53 12.57
CA ALA A 257 9.57 1.22 11.26
C ALA A 257 9.35 2.50 10.41
N CYS A 258 8.85 3.58 11.01
CA CYS A 258 8.71 4.87 10.34
C CYS A 258 10.07 5.44 9.88
N LEU A 259 11.09 5.36 10.73
CA LEU A 259 12.45 5.82 10.40
C LEU A 259 13.11 4.99 9.30
N LEU A 260 12.87 3.68 9.30
CA LEU A 260 13.30 2.79 8.23
C LEU A 260 12.66 3.20 6.90
N GLY A 261 11.35 3.47 6.88
CA GLY A 261 10.67 3.99 5.69
C GLY A 261 11.25 5.32 5.21
N LYS A 262 11.40 6.29 6.13
CA LYS A 262 11.98 7.62 5.83
C LYS A 262 13.37 7.51 5.21
N SER A 263 14.26 6.72 5.83
CA SER A 263 15.65 6.58 5.37
C SER A 263 15.81 5.77 4.08
N THR A 264 14.81 4.96 3.72
CA THR A 264 14.83 4.14 2.51
C THR A 264 13.93 4.68 1.40
N GLY A 265 13.30 5.84 1.61
CA GLY A 265 12.39 6.46 0.65
C GLY A 265 11.09 5.68 0.42
N ARG A 266 10.67 4.86 1.40
CA ARG A 266 9.50 3.98 1.31
C ARG A 266 8.36 4.49 2.18
N HIS A 267 7.14 4.41 1.66
CA HIS A 267 5.94 4.68 2.45
C HIS A 267 5.68 3.57 3.46
N VAL A 268 5.31 3.96 4.68
CA VAL A 268 4.97 3.02 5.76
C VAL A 268 3.48 3.07 6.01
N TYR A 269 2.80 1.97 5.74
CA TYR A 269 1.37 1.82 6.01
C TYR A 269 1.18 0.97 7.26
N ARG A 270 0.62 1.59 8.30
CA ARG A 270 0.29 0.94 9.56
C ARG A 270 -1.10 0.32 9.50
N VAL A 271 -1.19 -0.98 9.73
CA VAL A 271 -2.40 -1.75 9.94
C VAL A 271 -2.49 -2.10 11.41
N ASP A 272 -3.59 -1.72 12.05
CA ASP A 272 -3.88 -2.10 13.44
C ASP A 272 -4.59 -3.46 13.44
N LEU A 273 -3.90 -4.51 13.90
CA LEU A 273 -4.44 -5.87 13.87
C LEU A 273 -5.56 -6.08 14.88
N SER A 274 -5.63 -5.34 15.99
CA SER A 274 -6.72 -5.49 16.95
C SER A 274 -8.04 -4.95 16.36
N MET A 275 -7.98 -3.87 15.58
CA MET A 275 -9.14 -3.33 14.86
C MET A 275 -9.67 -4.27 13.77
N VAL A 276 -8.76 -4.99 13.12
CA VAL A 276 -9.04 -5.93 12.04
C VAL A 276 -9.70 -7.20 12.60
N VAL A 277 -9.15 -7.78 13.66
CA VAL A 277 -9.68 -9.01 14.28
C VAL A 277 -11.00 -8.76 15.04
N SER A 278 -11.28 -7.53 15.50
CA SER A 278 -12.46 -7.23 16.33
C SER A 278 -13.74 -6.88 15.56
N LYS A 279 -13.68 -6.59 14.25
CA LYS A 279 -14.81 -6.08 13.47
C LYS A 279 -15.17 -7.02 12.31
N PHE A 280 -16.23 -7.80 12.52
CA PHE A 280 -17.00 -8.54 11.49
C PHE A 280 -16.24 -9.65 10.73
N ILE A 281 -16.68 -10.89 10.99
CA ILE A 281 -16.24 -12.12 10.33
C ILE A 281 -16.48 -11.97 8.80
N GLY A 282 -15.42 -12.03 7.99
CA GLY A 282 -15.47 -12.05 6.51
C GLY A 282 -15.22 -10.72 5.77
N GLU A 283 -15.66 -9.56 6.26
CA GLU A 283 -15.34 -8.26 5.61
C GLU A 283 -13.85 -7.89 5.79
N THR A 284 -13.28 -8.33 6.91
CA THR A 284 -11.88 -8.15 7.30
C THR A 284 -10.90 -8.78 6.33
N GLU A 285 -11.18 -9.98 5.82
CA GLU A 285 -10.30 -10.67 4.85
C GLU A 285 -10.22 -9.90 3.53
N LYS A 286 -11.36 -9.41 3.02
CA LYS A 286 -11.41 -8.63 1.78
C LYS A 286 -10.66 -7.31 1.93
N ASN A 287 -10.85 -6.64 3.06
CA ASN A 287 -10.19 -5.38 3.37
C ASN A 287 -8.67 -5.55 3.54
N LEU A 288 -8.22 -6.59 4.22
CA LEU A 288 -6.80 -6.92 4.33
C LEU A 288 -6.19 -7.33 2.98
N ALA A 289 -6.89 -8.17 2.20
CA ALA A 289 -6.45 -8.55 0.86
C ALA A 289 -6.27 -7.31 -0.03
N ALA A 290 -7.17 -6.32 0.07
CA ALA A 290 -7.02 -5.05 -0.61
C ALA A 290 -5.75 -4.29 -0.20
N VAL A 291 -5.37 -4.31 1.10
CA VAL A 291 -4.10 -3.70 1.56
C VAL A 291 -2.90 -4.36 0.91
N PHE A 292 -2.82 -5.69 0.92
CA PHE A 292 -1.71 -6.42 0.29
C PHE A 292 -1.65 -6.18 -1.22
N ASN A 293 -2.78 -6.29 -1.92
CA ASN A 293 -2.84 -6.09 -3.37
C ASN A 293 -2.47 -4.65 -3.76
N GLN A 294 -2.83 -3.64 -2.94
CA GLN A 294 -2.45 -2.26 -3.21
C GLN A 294 -0.97 -2.00 -2.92
N ALA A 295 -0.40 -2.69 -1.92
CA ALA A 295 1.02 -2.59 -1.61
C ALA A 295 1.91 -3.32 -2.63
N GLU A 296 1.35 -4.28 -3.36
CA GLU A 296 2.05 -5.11 -4.34
C GLU A 296 2.68 -4.24 -5.45
N GLY A 297 4.00 -4.31 -5.54
CA GLY A 297 4.80 -3.55 -6.50
C GLY A 297 4.87 -2.03 -6.25
N ARG A 298 4.46 -1.52 -5.08
CA ARG A 298 4.59 -0.09 -4.71
C ARG A 298 5.77 0.22 -3.76
N ASN A 299 6.64 -0.75 -3.50
CA ASN A 299 7.80 -0.64 -2.58
C ASN A 299 7.42 -0.13 -1.17
N TRP A 300 6.23 -0.49 -0.68
CA TRP A 300 5.76 -0.09 0.65
C TRP A 300 6.33 -0.97 1.76
N ILE A 301 6.38 -0.40 2.96
CA ILE A 301 6.56 -1.15 4.20
C ILE A 301 5.18 -1.27 4.85
N LEU A 302 4.69 -2.50 5.03
CA LEU A 302 3.49 -2.79 5.79
C LEU A 302 3.86 -3.02 7.25
N LEU A 303 3.45 -2.10 8.13
CA LEU A 303 3.62 -2.22 9.57
C LEU A 303 2.32 -2.76 10.18
N PHE A 304 2.36 -3.96 10.72
CA PHE A 304 1.27 -4.55 11.47
C PHE A 304 1.51 -4.32 12.96
N ASP A 305 0.79 -3.37 13.54
CA ASP A 305 0.89 -3.05 14.97
C ASP A 305 -0.07 -3.93 15.78
N GLU A 306 0.19 -4.06 17.08
CA GLU A 306 -0.57 -4.92 18.00
C GLU A 306 -0.68 -6.37 17.52
N ALA A 307 0.41 -6.90 16.96
CA ALA A 307 0.46 -8.28 16.48
C ALA A 307 0.21 -9.31 17.60
N ASP A 308 0.22 -8.88 18.87
CA ASP A 308 -0.25 -9.61 20.06
C ASP A 308 -1.59 -10.33 19.82
N ALA A 309 -2.49 -9.74 19.03
CA ALA A 309 -3.77 -10.32 18.64
C ALA A 309 -3.63 -11.64 17.86
N LEU A 310 -2.54 -11.84 17.12
CA LEU A 310 -2.25 -13.07 16.37
C LEU A 310 -1.69 -14.20 17.25
N PHE A 311 -1.17 -13.85 18.43
CA PHE A 311 -0.58 -14.78 19.39
C PHE A 311 -1.54 -15.20 20.50
N GLY A 312 -2.82 -14.80 20.40
CA GLY A 312 -3.85 -15.23 21.33
C GLY A 312 -3.70 -16.71 21.61
N LYS A 313 -3.68 -17.09 22.91
CA LYS A 313 -3.49 -18.49 23.33
C LYS A 313 -4.34 -19.34 22.40
N ARG A 314 -3.73 -20.33 21.75
CA ARG A 314 -4.44 -21.43 21.09
C ARG A 314 -5.27 -22.12 22.17
N SER A 315 -6.38 -21.49 22.54
CA SER A 315 -7.33 -21.96 23.53
C SER A 315 -7.78 -23.31 23.00
N GLU A 316 -7.67 -24.35 23.82
CA GLU A 316 -8.27 -25.64 23.49
C GLU A 316 -9.72 -25.37 23.07
N THR A 317 -9.98 -25.61 21.79
CA THR A 317 -11.23 -25.32 21.11
C THR A 317 -12.42 -25.81 21.94
N ARG A 318 -13.13 -24.88 22.58
CA ARG A 318 -14.38 -25.16 23.27
C ARG A 318 -15.60 -24.62 22.51
N ASP A 319 -15.44 -23.54 21.75
CA ASP A 319 -16.55 -22.91 21.01
C ASP A 319 -16.29 -22.77 19.50
N ALA A 320 -17.38 -22.67 18.73
CA ALA A 320 -17.33 -22.48 17.28
C ALA A 320 -16.68 -21.14 16.88
N HIS A 321 -16.85 -20.09 17.69
CA HIS A 321 -16.25 -18.77 17.46
C HIS A 321 -14.71 -18.80 17.51
N ASP A 322 -14.12 -19.60 18.40
CA ASP A 322 -12.65 -19.74 18.50
C ASP A 322 -12.04 -20.41 17.26
N ARG A 323 -12.79 -21.30 16.59
CA ARG A 323 -12.33 -21.92 15.34
C ARG A 323 -12.23 -20.92 14.19
N TYR A 324 -13.22 -20.03 14.06
CA TYR A 324 -13.22 -19.00 13.02
C TYR A 324 -12.08 -18.00 13.22
N ALA A 325 -11.86 -17.53 14.45
CA ALA A 325 -10.75 -16.62 14.76
C ALA A 325 -9.38 -17.23 14.43
N ASN A 326 -9.18 -18.52 14.73
CA ASN A 326 -7.94 -19.22 14.39
C ASN A 326 -7.73 -19.35 12.86
N GLN A 327 -8.81 -19.53 12.10
CA GLN A 327 -8.75 -19.60 10.64
C GLN A 327 -8.38 -18.24 10.03
N GLU A 328 -8.92 -17.14 10.54
CA GLU A 328 -8.59 -15.78 10.09
C GLU A 328 -7.12 -15.43 10.39
N ILE A 329 -6.62 -15.79 11.59
CA ILE A 329 -5.21 -15.62 11.95
C ILE A 329 -4.32 -16.42 11.00
N ALA A 330 -4.67 -17.67 10.70
CA ALA A 330 -3.93 -18.51 9.76
C ALA A 330 -3.92 -17.91 8.34
N PHE A 331 -5.05 -17.39 7.88
CA PHE A 331 -5.16 -16.71 6.59
C PHE A 331 -4.28 -15.46 6.53
N LEU A 332 -4.36 -14.59 7.53
CA LEU A 332 -3.54 -13.38 7.59
C LEU A 332 -2.05 -13.71 7.60
N LEU A 333 -1.63 -14.71 8.38
CA LEU A 333 -0.23 -15.16 8.38
C LEU A 333 0.20 -15.69 7.02
N GLN A 334 -0.65 -16.47 6.35
CA GLN A 334 -0.37 -16.93 4.99
C GLN A 334 -0.21 -15.75 4.02
N ARG A 335 -1.05 -14.70 4.14
CA ARG A 335 -0.94 -13.50 3.31
C ARG A 335 0.34 -12.71 3.57
N ILE A 336 0.77 -12.61 4.83
CA ILE A 336 2.07 -12.02 5.21
C ILE A 336 3.23 -12.86 4.64
N GLU A 337 3.11 -14.19 4.68
CA GLU A 337 4.09 -15.13 4.11
C GLU A 337 4.14 -15.12 2.57
N SER A 338 3.04 -14.77 1.89
CA SER A 338 3.03 -14.65 0.42
C SER A 338 3.36 -13.25 -0.09
N PHE A 339 3.43 -12.24 0.78
CA PHE A 339 3.61 -10.86 0.37
C PHE A 339 5.02 -10.61 -0.17
N ASP A 340 5.11 -10.26 -1.46
CA ASP A 340 6.35 -9.84 -2.11
C ASP A 340 6.66 -8.36 -1.82
N GLY A 341 6.99 -8.09 -0.57
CA GLY A 341 7.32 -6.77 -0.07
C GLY A 341 7.90 -6.83 1.33
N ILE A 342 7.94 -5.69 2.03
CA ILE A 342 8.42 -5.65 3.41
C ILE A 342 7.24 -5.62 4.37
N ALA A 343 7.16 -6.65 5.22
CA ALA A 343 6.19 -6.73 6.31
C ALA A 343 6.91 -6.69 7.66
N ILE A 344 6.50 -5.76 8.53
CA ILE A 344 7.01 -5.63 9.89
C ILE A 344 5.85 -5.87 10.85
N LEU A 345 5.95 -6.88 11.71
CA LEU A 345 4.98 -7.14 12.76
C LEU A 345 5.52 -6.62 14.08
N ALA A 346 4.77 -5.79 14.79
CA ALA A 346 5.15 -5.25 16.09
C ALA A 346 4.28 -5.87 17.21
N SER A 347 4.94 -6.45 18.20
CA SER A 347 4.30 -7.15 19.32
C SER A 347 4.88 -6.67 20.65
N ASN A 348 4.04 -6.59 21.69
CA ASN A 348 4.47 -6.28 23.06
C ASN A 348 4.73 -7.53 23.90
N LEU A 349 4.44 -8.73 23.38
CA LEU A 349 4.63 -9.98 24.09
C LEU A 349 6.11 -10.25 24.39
N ARG A 350 6.38 -10.60 25.65
CA ARG A 350 7.73 -10.75 26.20
C ARG A 350 8.26 -12.18 26.09
N ASP A 351 7.39 -13.19 26.21
CA ASP A 351 7.80 -14.58 26.49
C ASP A 351 7.01 -15.69 25.73
N ASN A 352 6.11 -15.35 24.81
CA ASN A 352 5.16 -16.32 24.21
C ASN A 352 5.22 -16.46 22.68
N ILE A 353 6.32 -16.04 22.04
CA ILE A 353 6.50 -16.30 20.60
C ILE A 353 7.00 -17.74 20.47
N ASP A 354 6.16 -18.65 19.96
CA ASP A 354 6.59 -20.03 19.73
C ASP A 354 7.63 -20.12 18.59
N ASP A 355 8.50 -21.12 18.67
CA ASP A 355 9.56 -21.34 17.67
C ASP A 355 8.99 -21.54 16.25
N ALA A 356 7.78 -22.08 16.15
CA ALA A 356 7.12 -22.35 14.87
C ALA A 356 6.72 -21.05 14.16
N PHE A 357 6.33 -20.03 14.91
CA PHE A 357 6.00 -18.70 14.43
C PHE A 357 7.26 -17.92 14.08
N ALA A 358 8.26 -17.92 14.97
CA ALA A 358 9.53 -17.23 14.75
C ALA A 358 10.23 -17.66 13.44
N ARG A 359 10.15 -18.96 13.08
CA ARG A 359 10.70 -19.50 11.82
C ARG A 359 10.07 -18.96 10.53
N ARG A 360 8.92 -18.26 10.62
CA ARG A 360 8.24 -17.65 9.46
C ARG A 360 8.80 -16.29 9.09
N PHE A 361 9.70 -15.73 9.91
CA PHE A 361 10.29 -14.42 9.72
C PHE A 361 11.76 -14.56 9.37
N GLU A 362 12.23 -13.75 8.41
CA GLU A 362 13.64 -13.65 8.08
C GLU A 362 14.44 -13.00 9.23
N SER A 363 13.81 -12.12 9.99
CA SER A 363 14.42 -11.52 11.18
C SER A 363 13.45 -11.38 12.35
N VAL A 364 13.95 -11.65 13.55
CA VAL A 364 13.23 -11.48 14.82
C VAL A 364 14.07 -10.56 15.69
N ILE A 365 13.61 -9.31 15.86
CA ILE A 365 14.37 -8.22 16.44
C ILE A 365 13.80 -7.85 17.80
N TYR A 366 14.61 -8.03 18.84
CA TYR A 366 14.25 -7.67 20.20
C TYR A 366 14.49 -6.17 20.47
N PHE A 367 13.51 -5.53 21.08
CA PHE A 367 13.55 -4.17 21.58
C PHE A 367 13.58 -4.20 23.12
N PRO A 368 14.77 -4.28 23.75
CA PRO A 368 14.88 -4.29 25.21
C PRO A 368 14.49 -2.94 25.81
N LEU A 369 14.28 -2.93 27.14
CA LEU A 369 14.29 -1.66 27.87
C LEU A 369 15.68 -1.02 27.75
N PRO A 370 15.76 0.30 27.57
CA PRO A 370 17.04 1.00 27.42
C PRO A 370 17.90 0.84 28.67
N ARG A 371 19.21 0.70 28.50
CA ARG A 371 20.23 0.68 29.56
C ARG A 371 20.35 2.05 30.24
N PRO A 372 20.96 2.16 31.43
CA PRO A 372 21.13 3.47 32.11
C PRO A 372 21.76 4.55 31.22
N GLU A 373 22.79 4.21 30.44
CA GLU A 373 23.45 5.12 29.50
C GLU A 373 22.51 5.59 28.38
N GLU A 374 21.74 4.66 27.81
CA GLU A 374 20.74 4.93 26.77
C GLU A 374 19.59 5.78 27.32
N ARG A 375 19.15 5.53 28.57
CA ARG A 375 18.14 6.35 29.25
C ARG A 375 18.65 7.75 29.52
N GLU A 376 19.89 7.91 29.96
CA GLU A 376 20.48 9.23 30.14
C GLU A 376 20.47 10.02 28.82
N GLN A 377 20.86 9.37 27.72
CA GLN A 377 20.81 9.99 26.39
C GLN A 377 19.39 10.42 26.03
N LEU A 378 18.39 9.55 26.26
CA LEU A 378 16.98 9.88 26.03
C LEU A 378 16.51 11.08 26.88
N TRP A 379 16.92 11.16 28.15
CA TRP A 379 16.62 12.32 28.99
C TRP A 379 17.22 13.60 28.42
N ARG A 380 18.50 13.57 28.03
CA ARG A 380 19.19 14.75 27.50
C ARG A 380 18.61 15.21 26.17
N GLN A 381 18.26 14.28 25.28
CA GLN A 381 17.71 14.57 23.96
C GLN A 381 16.22 14.96 23.99
N GLY A 382 15.45 14.41 24.94
CA GLY A 382 14.00 14.61 24.97
C GLY A 382 13.55 15.99 25.44
N PHE A 383 14.37 16.69 26.23
CA PHE A 383 14.07 18.06 26.66
C PHE A 383 14.36 19.08 25.55
N SER A 384 13.50 20.09 25.46
CA SER A 384 13.75 21.25 24.60
C SER A 384 14.98 22.03 25.05
N ALA A 385 15.69 22.64 24.11
CA ALA A 385 16.81 23.56 24.41
C ALA A 385 16.40 24.77 25.27
N LYS A 386 15.09 25.08 25.37
CA LYS A 386 14.55 26.14 26.24
C LYS A 386 14.30 25.67 27.67
N ALA A 387 14.30 24.36 27.93
CA ALA A 387 14.05 23.84 29.26
C ALA A 387 15.17 24.25 30.21
N GLN A 388 14.80 24.86 31.33
CA GLN A 388 15.73 25.22 32.39
C GLN A 388 15.70 24.14 33.46
N PHE A 389 16.87 23.75 33.96
CA PHE A 389 17.01 22.77 35.02
C PHE A 389 17.49 23.44 36.31
N ALA A 390 17.00 22.97 37.45
CA ALA A 390 17.58 23.33 38.73
C ALA A 390 19.02 22.78 38.83
N GLY A 391 19.91 23.52 39.49
CA GLY A 391 21.36 23.21 39.50
C GLY A 391 21.74 21.88 40.16
N ASP A 392 20.83 21.26 40.91
CA ASP A 392 21.01 19.98 41.60
C ASP A 392 20.50 18.77 40.79
N LEU A 393 20.00 18.98 39.57
CA LEU A 393 19.41 17.91 38.78
C LEU A 393 20.48 17.03 38.09
N ASP A 394 20.62 15.81 38.58
CA ASP A 394 21.46 14.77 37.99
C ASP A 394 20.62 13.76 37.18
N LEU A 395 20.55 13.96 35.86
CA LEU A 395 19.86 13.05 34.94
C LEU A 395 20.51 11.66 34.86
N SER A 396 21.82 11.54 35.05
CA SER A 396 22.52 10.25 35.08
C SER A 396 22.10 9.42 36.29
N LYS A 397 21.86 10.08 37.43
CA LYS A 397 21.31 9.42 38.61
C LYS A 397 19.86 8.97 38.40
N ILE A 398 19.00 9.84 37.86
CA ILE A 398 17.61 9.47 37.51
C ILE A 398 17.58 8.27 36.52
N ALA A 399 18.46 8.29 35.51
CA ALA A 399 18.56 7.21 34.53
C ALA A 399 18.99 5.88 35.17
N ARG A 400 19.81 5.88 36.22
CA ARG A 400 20.21 4.66 36.96
C ARG A 400 19.11 4.17 37.90
N ASP A 401 18.52 5.08 38.66
CA ASP A 401 17.56 4.77 39.72
C ASP A 401 16.22 4.26 39.16
N TYR A 402 15.80 4.72 37.97
CA TYR A 402 14.50 4.39 37.39
C TYR A 402 14.61 3.66 36.05
N THR A 403 14.01 2.47 35.98
CA THR A 403 13.99 1.65 34.75
C THR A 403 12.71 1.91 33.95
N LEU A 404 12.80 2.86 33.02
CA LEU A 404 11.70 3.34 32.19
C LEU A 404 11.93 3.02 30.70
N SER A 405 10.85 2.90 29.93
CA SER A 405 10.91 2.82 28.47
C SER A 405 11.14 4.22 27.87
N GLY A 406 11.55 4.31 26.61
CA GLY A 406 11.68 5.60 25.93
C GLY A 406 10.36 6.38 25.86
N GLY A 407 9.25 5.67 25.62
CA GLY A 407 7.90 6.25 25.65
C GLY A 407 7.52 6.80 27.03
N SER A 408 7.83 6.07 28.09
CA SER A 408 7.58 6.50 29.47
C SER A 408 8.43 7.74 29.80
N ILE A 409 9.71 7.75 29.39
CA ILE A 409 10.60 8.92 29.55
C ILE A 409 9.99 10.15 28.86
N MET A 410 9.55 10.02 27.61
CA MET A 410 8.91 11.14 26.89
C MET A 410 7.63 11.64 27.57
N ASN A 411 6.83 10.74 28.15
CA ASN A 411 5.65 11.12 28.93
C ASN A 411 6.03 11.88 30.21
N VAL A 412 7.08 11.43 30.92
CA VAL A 412 7.58 12.14 32.09
C VAL A 412 8.12 13.53 31.72
N ILE A 413 8.91 13.63 30.66
CA ILE A 413 9.41 14.91 30.13
C ILE A 413 8.24 15.85 29.82
N ARG A 414 7.18 15.33 29.20
CA ARG A 414 5.96 16.10 28.92
C ARG A 414 5.32 16.61 30.20
N LEU A 415 5.11 15.76 31.20
CA LEU A 415 4.49 16.14 32.47
C LEU A 415 5.32 17.20 33.21
N ALA A 416 6.63 16.99 33.33
CA ALA A 416 7.53 17.93 33.99
C ALA A 416 7.59 19.28 33.26
N SER A 417 7.65 19.27 31.92
CA SER A 417 7.67 20.50 31.12
C SER A 417 6.36 21.28 31.23
N LEU A 418 5.20 20.61 31.23
CA LEU A 418 3.91 21.26 31.42
C LEU A 418 3.77 21.87 32.81
N GLN A 419 4.28 21.21 33.85
CA GLN A 419 4.28 21.75 35.21
C GLN A 419 5.16 23.01 35.31
N SER A 420 6.36 22.97 34.72
CA SER A 420 7.25 24.14 34.64
C SER A 420 6.59 25.33 33.95
N LEU A 421 5.94 25.10 32.80
CA LEU A 421 5.20 26.15 32.08
C LEU A 421 4.04 26.73 32.89
N LYS A 422 3.30 25.88 33.61
CA LYS A 422 2.20 26.30 34.50
C LYS A 422 2.70 27.20 35.64
N GLU A 423 3.94 27.00 36.10
CA GLU A 423 4.58 27.76 37.16
C GLU A 423 5.45 28.92 36.63
N ASN A 424 5.12 29.49 35.47
CA ASN A 424 5.85 30.58 34.81
C ASN A 424 7.31 30.24 34.47
N GLU A 425 7.52 29.11 33.79
CA GLU A 425 8.84 28.65 33.31
C GLU A 425 9.85 28.40 34.45
N ARG A 426 9.36 27.98 35.63
CA ARG A 426 10.23 27.62 36.76
C ARG A 426 11.20 26.49 36.35
N PRO A 427 12.49 26.56 36.72
CA PRO A 427 13.44 25.49 36.44
C PRO A 427 12.97 24.13 36.97
N ILE A 428 13.08 23.10 36.14
CA ILE A 428 12.67 21.74 36.45
C ILE A 428 13.64 21.15 37.46
N GLY A 429 13.13 20.80 38.64
CA GLY A 429 13.90 20.20 39.72
C GLY A 429 13.82 18.67 39.74
N ARG A 430 14.60 18.08 40.64
CA ARG A 430 14.58 16.63 40.88
C ARG A 430 13.20 16.15 41.35
N ASP A 431 12.57 16.88 42.27
CA ASP A 431 11.29 16.49 42.85
C ASP A 431 10.16 16.49 41.81
N ASP A 432 10.21 17.41 40.84
CA ASP A 432 9.26 17.49 39.73
C ASP A 432 9.35 16.23 38.85
N LEU A 433 10.58 15.83 38.51
CA LEU A 433 10.82 14.62 37.74
C LEU A 433 10.40 13.36 38.50
N VAL A 434 10.78 13.23 39.78
CA VAL A 434 10.42 12.06 40.59
C VAL A 434 8.90 11.96 40.76
N ALA A 435 8.20 13.07 40.95
CA ALA A 435 6.74 13.10 41.00
C ALA A 435 6.13 12.63 39.67
N ALA A 436 6.62 13.15 38.54
CA ALA A 436 6.15 12.77 37.22
C ALA A 436 6.46 11.29 36.87
N ILE A 437 7.63 10.77 37.27
CA ILE A 437 7.98 9.34 37.16
C ILE A 437 6.98 8.49 37.93
N ARG A 438 6.67 8.87 39.17
CA ARG A 438 5.70 8.14 40.01
C ARG A 438 4.33 8.11 39.34
N THR A 439 3.86 9.24 38.80
CA THR A 439 2.60 9.29 38.07
C THR A 439 2.59 8.35 36.86
N GLU A 440 3.68 8.32 36.08
CA GLU A 440 3.78 7.44 34.91
C GLU A 440 3.86 5.96 35.31
N MET A 441 4.60 5.61 36.38
CA MET A 441 4.69 4.23 36.88
C MET A 441 3.34 3.71 37.39
N ILE A 442 2.57 4.55 38.09
CA ILE A 442 1.20 4.22 38.53
C ILE A 442 0.31 3.95 37.32
N LYS A 443 0.40 4.78 36.27
CA LYS A 443 -0.37 4.61 35.04
C LYS A 443 -0.02 3.31 34.30
N GLU A 444 1.25 2.90 34.33
CA GLU A 444 1.71 1.61 33.77
C GLU A 444 1.36 0.40 34.66
N GLY A 445 0.71 0.60 35.80
CA GLY A 445 0.35 -0.49 36.73
C GLY A 445 1.54 -1.09 37.47
N ARG A 446 2.69 -0.38 37.53
CA ARG A 446 3.86 -0.79 38.31
C ARG A 446 3.75 -0.23 39.72
N ALA A 447 3.92 -1.08 40.75
CA ALA A 447 4.00 -0.63 42.13
C ALA A 447 5.23 0.31 42.28
N ALA A 448 5.01 1.44 42.96
CA ALA A 448 5.91 2.59 43.04
C ALA A 448 7.27 2.32 43.68
#